data_AF-A0A849PXK5-F1
#
_entry.id   AF-A0A849PXK5-F1
#
_cell.length_a   1.000
_cell.length_b   1.000
_cell.length_c   1.000
_cell.angle_alpha   90.00
_cell.angle_beta   90.00
_cell.angle_gamma   90.00
#
_symmetry.space_group_name_H-M   'P 1'
#
loop_
_entity.id
_entity.type
_entity.pdbx_description
1 polymer ?
#
loop_
_entity_poly.entity_id
_entity_poly.type
_entity_poly.pdbx_seq_one_letter_code
_entity_poly.pdbx_strand_id
1 'polypeptide(L)' 'MEFLLDENVLGLDRYLDVFELKYRRIGDENCPPLKSGDSEVAKFADKENLVVVTNDDNLRKQCELFGVKYVFSD' A
#
# COMPACT_ATOMS: atom_id res chain seq x y z
N MET A 1 5.75 10.76 5.85
CA MET A 1 4.68 9.76 5.65
C MET A 1 4.84 9.28 4.23
N GLU A 2 4.96 7.98 4.03
CA GLU A 2 5.21 7.36 2.72
C GLU A 2 4.11 6.32 2.46
N PHE A 3 3.65 6.24 1.22
CA PHE A 3 2.52 5.38 0.85
C PHE A 3 2.99 4.10 0.17
N LEU A 4 2.25 3.01 0.36
CA LEU A 4 2.39 1.80 -0.43
C LEU A 4 1.12 1.63 -1.27
N LEU A 5 1.26 1.75 -2.58
CA LEU A 5 0.14 1.60 -3.52
C LEU A 5 -0.03 0.14 -3.89
N ASP A 6 -1.25 -0.35 -3.73
CA ASP A 6 -1.67 -1.65 -4.19
C ASP A 6 -1.69 -1.73 -5.73
N GLU A 7 -1.53 -2.93 -6.28
CA GLU A 7 -1.46 -3.18 -7.72
C GLU A 7 -2.76 -2.78 -8.45
N ASN A 8 -3.88 -2.77 -7.73
CA ASN A 8 -5.21 -2.45 -8.25
C ASN A 8 -5.58 -0.97 -8.15
N VAL A 9 -4.75 -0.14 -7.52
CA VAL A 9 -4.98 1.31 -7.39
C VAL A 9 -4.31 2.05 -8.54
N LEU A 10 -5.10 2.45 -9.54
CA LEU A 10 -4.62 3.14 -10.74
C LEU A 10 -4.81 4.66 -10.64
N GLY A 11 -3.84 5.41 -11.18
CA GLY A 11 -3.94 6.86 -11.37
C GLY A 11 -3.74 7.72 -10.11
N LEU A 12 -3.65 7.11 -8.92
CA LEU A 12 -3.39 7.80 -7.66
C LEU A 12 -1.93 8.28 -7.55
N ASP A 13 -1.01 7.58 -8.21
CA ASP A 13 0.37 7.98 -8.41
C ASP A 13 0.51 9.41 -8.92
N ARG A 14 -0.25 9.76 -9.96
CA ARG A 14 -0.24 11.11 -10.55
C ARG A 14 -0.69 12.18 -9.56
N TYR A 15 -1.65 11.86 -8.69
CA TYR A 15 -2.09 12.80 -7.66
C TYR A 15 -1.01 12.96 -6.59
N LEU A 16 -0.40 11.87 -6.14
CA LEU A 16 0.67 11.91 -5.15
C LEU A 16 1.89 12.69 -5.66
N ASP A 17 2.24 12.54 -6.94
CA ASP A 17 3.31 13.30 -7.60
C ASP A 17 3.05 14.81 -7.55
N VAL A 18 1.80 15.26 -7.80
CA VAL A 18 1.41 16.68 -7.76
C VAL A 18 1.61 17.30 -6.37
N PHE A 19 1.41 16.51 -5.32
CA PHE A 19 1.61 16.94 -3.93
C PHE A 19 3.02 16.63 -3.38
N GLU A 20 3.94 16.16 -4.23
CA GLU A 20 5.31 15.77 -3.88
C GLU A 20 5.36 14.74 -2.73
N LEU A 21 4.37 13.84 -2.68
CA LEU A 21 4.27 12.79 -1.67
C LEU A 21 5.07 11.57 -2.10
N LYS A 22 5.82 10.98 -1.16
CA LYS A 22 6.60 9.76 -1.40
C LYS A 22 5.69 8.54 -1.40
N TYR A 23 5.86 7.67 -2.38
CA TYR A 23 5.18 6.38 -2.43
C TYR A 23 6.07 5.30 -3.04
N ARG A 24 5.69 4.05 -2.76
CA ARG A 24 6.18 2.83 -3.42
C ARG A 24 5.00 2.06 -3.99
N ARG A 25 5.20 1.20 -4.97
CA ARG A 25 4.16 0.30 -5.46
C ARG A 25 4.50 -1.15 -5.16
N ILE A 26 3.46 -1.94 -4.93
CA ILE A 26 3.60 -3.39 -4.98
C ILE A 26 4.10 -3.77 -6.38
N GLY A 27 5.12 -4.62 -6.43
CA GLY A 27 5.82 -5.01 -7.65
C GLY A 27 7.06 -4.16 -7.99
N ASP A 28 7.29 -3.03 -7.32
CA ASP A 28 8.53 -2.25 -7.49
C ASP A 28 9.74 -2.94 -6.84
N GLU A 29 10.94 -2.51 -7.22
CA GLU A 29 12.19 -2.99 -6.62
C GLU A 29 12.20 -2.71 -5.11
N ASN A 30 12.54 -3.72 -4.31
CA ASN A 30 12.50 -3.69 -2.83
C ASN A 30 11.11 -3.56 -2.20
N CYS A 31 10.05 -3.78 -2.98
CA CYS A 31 8.68 -3.89 -2.48
C CYS A 31 8.19 -5.35 -2.58
N PRO A 32 7.07 -5.70 -1.92
CA PRO A 32 6.45 -7.00 -2.11
C PRO A 32 6.20 -7.24 -3.61
N PRO A 33 6.53 -8.42 -4.15
CA PRO A 33 6.29 -8.72 -5.55
C PRO A 33 4.78 -8.71 -5.86
N LEU A 34 4.46 -8.57 -7.15
CA LEU A 34 3.08 -8.73 -7.63
C LEU A 34 2.53 -10.09 -7.17
N LYS A 35 1.24 -10.12 -6.78
CA LYS A 35 0.57 -11.30 -6.22
C LYS A 35 1.14 -11.81 -4.88
N SER A 36 1.93 -11.01 -4.16
CA SER A 36 2.22 -11.28 -2.75
C SER A 36 0.91 -11.41 -1.96
N GLY A 37 0.94 -12.24 -0.91
CA GLY A 37 -0.24 -12.39 -0.06
C GLY A 37 -0.50 -11.13 0.76
N ASP A 38 -1.77 -10.78 0.97
CA ASP A 38 -2.16 -9.55 1.68
C ASP A 38 -1.54 -9.40 3.08
N SER A 39 -1.36 -10.53 3.78
CA SER A 39 -0.70 -10.54 5.09
C SER A 39 0.79 -10.17 5.01
N GLU A 40 1.46 -10.56 3.92
CA GLU A 40 2.85 -10.19 3.66
C GLU A 40 2.97 -8.70 3.35
N VAL A 41 2.08 -8.18 2.50
CA VAL A 41 2.01 -6.75 2.16
C VAL A 41 1.79 -5.91 3.41
N ALA A 42 0.82 -6.29 4.26
CA ALA A 42 0.56 -5.57 5.51
C ALA A 42 1.76 -5.61 6.47
N LYS A 43 2.42 -6.75 6.64
CA LYS A 43 3.63 -6.85 7.48
C LYS A 43 4.80 -6.02 6.94
N PHE A 44 4.95 -5.97 5.61
CA PHE A 44 5.94 -5.11 4.99
C PHE A 44 5.65 -3.63 5.27
N ALA A 45 4.40 -3.21 5.09
CA ALA A 45 3.98 -1.84 5.38
C ALA A 45 4.17 -1.46 6.85
N ASP A 46 3.88 -2.37 7.79
CA ASP A 46 4.16 -2.17 9.21
C ASP A 46 5.67 -1.94 9.46
N LYS A 47 6.50 -2.86 8.97
CA LYS A 47 7.95 -2.82 9.15
C LYS A 47 8.58 -1.54 8.59
N GLU A 48 8.12 -1.11 7.41
CA GLU A 48 8.62 0.06 6.71
C GLU A 48 7.89 1.36 7.13
N ASN A 49 6.93 1.28 8.06
CA ASN A 49 6.09 2.38 8.54
C ASN A 49 5.39 3.16 7.40
N LEU A 50 4.77 2.41 6.49
CA LEU A 50 4.07 2.90 5.31
C LEU A 50 2.56 2.98 5.54
N VAL A 51 1.89 3.87 4.82
CA VAL A 51 0.42 3.92 4.73
C VAL A 51 -0.02 3.18 3.48
N VAL A 52 -0.80 2.11 3.64
CA VAL A 52 -1.27 1.30 2.50
C VAL A 52 -2.44 2.00 1.82
N VAL A 53 -2.40 2.15 0.49
CA VAL A 53 -3.56 2.57 -0.30
C VAL A 53 -4.02 1.37 -1.10
N THR A 54 -5.24 0.91 -0.83
CA THR A 54 -5.80 -0.31 -1.44
C THR A 54 -7.30 -0.16 -1.65
N ASN A 55 -7.83 -0.84 -2.66
CA ASN A 55 -9.26 -1.10 -2.83
C ASN A 55 -9.62 -2.57 -2.55
N ASP A 56 -8.65 -3.38 -2.12
CA ASP A 56 -8.83 -4.77 -1.75
C ASP A 56 -9.30 -4.89 -0.28
N ASP A 57 -10.49 -5.45 -0.10
CA ASP A 57 -11.12 -5.65 1.21
C ASP A 57 -10.32 -6.60 2.12
N ASN A 58 -9.63 -7.58 1.56
CA ASN A 58 -8.83 -8.53 2.32
C ASN A 58 -7.55 -7.86 2.81
N LEU A 59 -6.86 -7.09 1.94
CA LEU A 59 -5.71 -6.30 2.35
C LEU A 59 -6.07 -5.24 3.40
N ARG A 60 -7.24 -4.60 3.29
CA ARG A 60 -7.76 -3.72 4.34
C ARG A 60 -7.84 -4.43 5.69
N LYS A 61 -8.46 -5.61 5.74
CA LYS A 61 -8.59 -6.41 6.97
C LYS A 61 -7.25 -6.82 7.55
N GLN A 62 -6.28 -7.17 6.69
CA GLN A 62 -4.92 -7.47 7.16
C GLN A 62 -4.27 -6.23 7.77
N CYS A 63 -4.40 -5.06 7.15
CA CYS A 63 -3.89 -3.81 7.70
C CYS A 63 -4.50 -3.50 9.08
N GLU A 64 -5.82 -3.67 9.24
CA GLU A 64 -6.50 -3.52 10.54
C GLU A 64 -5.95 -4.47 11.60
N LEU A 65 -5.76 -5.75 11.23
CA LEU A 65 -5.26 -6.77 12.14
C LEU A 65 -3.84 -6.49 12.62
N PHE A 66 -2.97 -5.95 11.76
CA PHE A 66 -1.60 -5.57 12.10
C PHE A 66 -1.46 -4.14 12.64
N GLY A 67 -2.55 -3.35 12.70
CA GLY A 67 -2.51 -1.96 13.15
C GLY A 67 -1.85 -1.00 12.15
N VAL A 68 -1.76 -1.40 10.89
CA VAL A 68 -1.18 -0.62 9.79
C VAL A 68 -2.17 0.43 9.33
N LYS A 69 -1.69 1.66 9.16
CA LYS A 69 -2.51 2.75 8.61
C LYS A 69 -2.81 2.46 7.15
N TYR A 70 -4.07 2.60 6.77
CA TYR A 70 -4.50 2.42 5.39
C TYR A 70 -5.46 3.52 4.94
N VAL A 71 -5.55 3.72 3.63
CA VAL A 71 -6.57 4.51 2.94
C VAL A 71 -7.29 3.57 1.99
N PHE A 72 -8.59 3.41 2.19
CA PHE A 72 -9.44 2.64 1.30
C PHE A 72 -9.97 3.57 0.20
N SER A 73 -9.77 3.21 -1.06
CA SER A 73 -10.32 3.94 -2.21
C SER A 73 -11.32 3.03 -2.91
N ASP A 74 -12.59 3.46 -2.99
CA ASP A 74 -13.61 2.83 -3.86
C ASP A 74 -13.28 3.01 -5.35
#